data_AF-G3MTX8-F1
#
_entry.id   AF-G3MTX8-F1
#
_cell.length_a   1.000
_cell.length_b   1.000
_cell.length_c   1.000
_cell.angle_alpha   90.00
_cell.angle_beta   90.00
_cell.angle_gamma   90.00
#
_symmetry.space_group_name_H-M   'P 1'
#
loop_
_entity.id
_entity.type
_entity.pdbx_description
1 polymer ?
#
loop_
_entity_poly.entity_id
_entity_poly.type
_entity_poly.pdbx_seq_one_letter_code
_entity_poly.pdbx_strand_id
1 'polypeptide(L)'
;MGFGPGDVETLKKDIFLPAFEKFYGFLVNFLKASGSGFLVGDSLTWIDLAIAQHSADLIAKGGDFSKFPELKAHAEKIQAIPQIKKWIETRPVTPF
;
A
#
# COMPACT_ATOMS: atom_id res chain seq x y z
N MET A 1 6.42 8.80 9.57
CA MET A 1 6.45 10.24 9.23
C MET A 1 7.74 10.82 9.79
N GLY A 2 8.45 11.63 9.02
CA GLY A 2 9.76 12.19 9.39
C GLY A 2 9.63 13.23 10.50
N PHE A 3 10.28 12.96 11.64
CA PHE A 3 10.39 13.88 12.77
C PHE A 3 11.82 14.46 12.90
N GLY A 4 12.64 14.32 11.85
CA GLY A 4 13.98 14.92 11.78
C GLY A 4 13.96 16.28 11.06
N PRO A 5 14.88 17.20 11.39
CA PRO A 5 15.01 18.46 10.66
C PRO A 5 15.42 18.17 9.22
N GLY A 6 14.48 18.36 8.29
CA GLY A 6 14.69 18.18 6.87
C GLY A 6 13.51 18.74 6.10
N ASP A 7 13.79 19.35 4.95
CA ASP A 7 12.76 19.82 4.05
C ASP A 7 11.93 18.63 3.54
N VAL A 8 10.62 18.65 3.82
CA VAL A 8 9.68 17.57 3.50
C VAL A 8 9.67 17.26 2.00
N GLU A 9 9.81 18.27 1.16
CA GLU A 9 9.87 18.07 -0.30
C GLU A 9 11.16 17.35 -0.71
N THR A 10 12.29 17.76 -0.14
CA THR A 10 13.58 17.09 -0.34
C THR A 10 13.54 15.64 0.13
N LEU A 11 13.02 15.37 1.34
CA LEU A 11 12.87 13.99 1.85
C LEU A 11 11.91 13.15 1.00
N LYS A 12 10.82 13.75 0.51
CA LYS A 12 9.89 13.07 -0.39
C LYS A 12 10.59 12.66 -1.68
N LYS A 13 11.30 13.59 -2.31
CA LYS A 13 11.96 13.39 -3.60
C LYS A 13 13.16 12.46 -3.53
N ASP A 14 14.05 12.67 -2.57
CA ASP A 14 15.37 12.04 -2.58
C ASP A 14 15.39 10.73 -1.78
N ILE A 15 14.45 10.55 -0.85
CA ILE A 15 14.40 9.37 0.03
C ILE A 15 13.14 8.53 -0.22
N PHE A 16 11.95 9.12 -0.06
CA PHE A 16 10.71 8.37 -0.11
C PHE A 16 10.41 7.82 -1.51
N LEU A 17 10.42 8.66 -2.56
CA LEU A 17 10.06 8.22 -3.90
C LEU A 17 10.97 7.10 -4.43
N PRO A 18 12.32 7.16 -4.32
CA PRO A 18 13.18 6.06 -4.75
C PRO A 18 12.94 4.76 -3.97
N ALA A 19 12.70 4.86 -2.66
CA ALA A 19 12.41 3.70 -1.82
C ALA A 19 11.04 3.08 -2.15
N PHE A 20 10.03 3.93 -2.32
CA PHE A 20 8.68 3.56 -2.72
C PHE A 20 8.70 2.86 -4.08
N GLU A 21 9.35 3.44 -5.09
CA GLU A 21 9.40 2.88 -6.43
C GLU A 21 10.10 1.51 -6.46
N LYS A 22 11.23 1.39 -5.76
CA LYS A 22 11.94 0.12 -5.64
C LYS A 22 11.09 -0.95 -4.96
N PHE A 23 10.49 -0.62 -3.83
CA PHE A 23 9.70 -1.57 -3.04
C PHE A 23 8.43 -2.01 -3.77
N TYR A 24 7.66 -1.05 -4.31
CA TYR A 24 6.44 -1.34 -5.06
C TYR A 24 6.73 -2.07 -6.38
N GLY A 25 7.88 -1.82 -7.00
CA GLY A 25 8.36 -2.63 -8.13
C GLY A 25 8.49 -4.12 -7.78
N PHE A 26 9.02 -4.45 -6.59
CA PHE A 26 9.06 -5.83 -6.14
C PHE A 26 7.65 -6.39 -5.90
N LEU A 27 6.77 -5.65 -5.23
CA LEU A 27 5.40 -6.11 -4.96
C LEU A 27 4.62 -6.39 -6.25
N VAL A 28 4.79 -5.57 -7.30
CA VAL A 28 4.21 -5.84 -8.63
C VAL A 28 4.72 -7.18 -9.18
N ASN A 29 6.00 -7.47 -9.04
CA ASN A 29 6.56 -8.75 -9.50
C ASN A 29 5.95 -9.94 -8.74
N PHE A 30 5.74 -9.81 -7.42
CA PHE A 30 5.05 -10.82 -6.62
C PHE A 30 3.60 -11.02 -7.05
N LEU A 31 2.84 -9.94 -7.28
CA LEU A 31 1.48 -10.04 -7.81
C LEU A 31 1.44 -10.74 -9.17
N LYS A 32 2.36 -10.38 -10.07
CA LYS A 32 2.47 -11.01 -11.41
C LYS A 32 2.84 -12.49 -11.32
N ALA A 33 3.78 -12.84 -10.44
CA ALA A 33 4.19 -14.23 -10.23
C ALA A 33 3.08 -15.08 -9.63
N SER A 34 2.25 -14.52 -8.74
CA SER A 34 1.12 -15.22 -8.13
C SER A 34 -0.01 -15.52 -9.12
N GLY A 35 -0.29 -14.58 -10.05
CA GLY A 35 -1.44 -14.64 -10.95
C GLY A 35 -2.83 -14.59 -10.29
N SER A 36 -2.93 -14.43 -8.97
CA SER A 36 -4.18 -14.58 -8.19
C SER A 36 -4.77 -13.25 -7.69
N GLY A 37 -3.97 -12.18 -7.78
CA GLY A 37 -4.26 -10.90 -7.15
C GLY A 37 -3.98 -10.88 -5.64
N PHE A 38 -3.27 -11.87 -5.11
CA PHE A 38 -2.65 -11.86 -3.78
C PHE A 38 -1.12 -11.84 -3.93
N LEU A 39 -0.38 -11.38 -2.93
CA LEU A 39 1.08 -11.26 -3.04
C LEU A 39 1.78 -12.62 -3.07
N VAL A 40 1.23 -13.63 -2.40
CA VAL A 40 1.84 -14.98 -2.30
C VAL A 40 0.76 -16.04 -2.41
N GLY A 41 0.90 -16.96 -3.36
CA GLY A 41 -0.06 -18.05 -3.58
C GLY A 41 -1.38 -17.56 -4.18
N ASP A 42 -2.48 -18.25 -3.88
CA ASP A 42 -3.80 -18.00 -4.47
C ASP A 42 -4.83 -17.44 -3.48
N SER A 43 -4.42 -17.20 -2.24
CA SER A 43 -5.31 -16.90 -1.12
C SER A 43 -4.75 -15.77 -0.25
N LEU A 44 -5.63 -15.14 0.52
CA LEU A 44 -5.27 -14.04 1.42
C LEU A 44 -4.20 -14.47 2.42
N THR A 45 -3.14 -13.67 2.54
CA THR A 45 -2.15 -13.77 3.60
C THR A 45 -2.05 -12.47 4.39
N TRP A 46 -1.37 -12.49 5.54
CA TRP A 46 -1.24 -11.29 6.36
C TRP A 46 -0.46 -10.16 5.65
N ILE A 47 0.44 -10.49 4.70
CA ILE A 47 1.21 -9.47 3.98
C ILE A 47 0.32 -8.68 3.01
N ASP A 48 -0.74 -9.30 2.48
CA ASP A 48 -1.75 -8.59 1.70
C ASP A 48 -2.43 -7.51 2.53
N LEU A 49 -2.76 -7.81 3.79
CA LEU A 49 -3.37 -6.84 4.71
C LEU A 49 -2.43 -5.67 4.98
N ALA A 50 -1.16 -5.94 5.28
CA ALA A 50 -0.18 -4.90 5.59
C ALA A 50 0.06 -3.96 4.39
N ILE A 51 0.23 -4.53 3.19
CA ILE A 51 0.47 -3.76 1.96
C ILE A 51 -0.77 -3.00 1.52
N ALA A 52 -1.96 -3.60 1.63
CA ALA A 52 -3.22 -2.93 1.30
C ALA A 52 -3.49 -1.74 2.24
N GLN A 53 -3.21 -1.88 3.55
CA GLN A 53 -3.36 -0.79 4.51
C GLN A 53 -2.37 0.34 4.22
N HIS A 54 -1.07 0.03 4.05
CA HIS A 54 -0.06 1.02 3.73
C HIS A 54 -0.38 1.77 2.42
N SER A 55 -0.82 1.05 1.39
CA SER A 55 -1.17 1.65 0.10
C SER A 55 -2.39 2.58 0.22
N ALA A 56 -3.43 2.17 0.96
CA ALA A 56 -4.59 3.02 1.16
C ALA A 56 -4.26 4.30 1.95
N ASP A 57 -3.39 4.21 2.96
CA ASP A 57 -2.96 5.38 3.73
C ASP A 57 -2.17 6.37 2.85
N LEU A 58 -1.35 5.86 1.92
CA LEU A 58 -0.65 6.70 0.93
C LEU A 58 -1.62 7.33 -0.07
N ILE A 59 -2.58 6.57 -0.61
CA ILE A 59 -3.60 7.06 -1.54
C ILE A 59 -4.45 8.16 -0.88
N ALA A 60 -4.88 7.96 0.37
CA ALA A 60 -5.67 8.94 1.12
C ALA A 60 -4.92 10.26 1.35
N LYS A 61 -3.57 10.24 1.37
CA LYS A 61 -2.71 11.42 1.46
C LYS A 61 -2.29 11.97 0.09
N GLY A 62 -2.91 11.53 -1.00
CA GLY A 62 -2.62 12.01 -2.37
C GLY A 62 -1.37 11.39 -3.00
N GLY A 63 -0.95 10.20 -2.55
CA GLY A 63 0.12 9.44 -3.18
C GLY A 63 -0.25 9.03 -4.61
N ASP A 64 0.69 9.20 -5.55
CA ASP A 64 0.49 8.83 -6.94
C ASP A 64 0.84 7.34 -7.18
N PHE A 65 -0.16 6.59 -7.64
CA PHE A 65 -0.06 5.16 -7.95
C PHE A 65 -0.12 4.90 -9.47
N SER A 66 0.01 5.93 -10.30
CA SER A 66 0.02 5.81 -11.77
C SER A 66 1.07 4.83 -12.29
N LYS A 67 2.22 4.70 -11.60
CA LYS A 67 3.27 3.70 -11.89
C LYS A 67 2.96 2.29 -11.40
N PHE A 68 2.00 2.13 -10.48
CA PHE A 68 1.69 0.87 -9.80
C PHE A 68 0.17 0.61 -9.73
N PRO A 69 -0.56 0.64 -10.88
CA PRO A 69 -2.00 0.41 -10.90
C PRO A 69 -2.40 -0.95 -10.33
N GLU A 70 -1.54 -1.97 -10.46
CA GLU A 70 -1.77 -3.31 -9.89
C GLU A 70 -1.85 -3.27 -8.35
N LEU A 71 -1.07 -2.40 -7.68
CA LEU A 71 -1.08 -2.28 -6.22
C LEU A 71 -2.28 -1.47 -5.73
N LYS A 72 -2.75 -0.51 -6.51
CA LYS A 72 -4.02 0.18 -6.24
C LYS A 72 -5.17 -0.82 -6.28
N ALA A 73 -5.24 -1.65 -7.33
CA ALA A 73 -6.26 -2.69 -7.45
C ALA A 73 -6.16 -3.76 -6.35
N HIS A 74 -4.94 -4.15 -5.96
CA HIS A 74 -4.70 -5.03 -4.81
C HIS A 74 -5.28 -4.42 -3.53
N ALA A 75 -4.94 -3.17 -3.20
CA ALA A 75 -5.45 -2.52 -2.00
C ALA A 75 -6.99 -2.48 -1.95
N GLU A 76 -7.63 -2.14 -3.08
CA GLU A 76 -9.08 -2.15 -3.23
C GLU A 76 -9.68 -3.55 -3.04
N LYS A 77 -9.09 -4.58 -3.66
CA LYS A 77 -9.51 -5.98 -3.50
C LYS A 77 -9.45 -6.43 -2.05
N ILE A 78 -8.35 -6.17 -1.34
CA ILE A 78 -8.15 -6.64 0.03
C ILE A 78 -9.07 -5.91 1.01
N GLN A 79 -9.24 -4.59 0.87
CA GLN A 79 -10.13 -3.83 1.75
C GLN A 79 -11.62 -4.06 1.46
N ALA A 80 -11.98 -4.61 0.30
CA ALA A 80 -13.34 -5.03 -0.02
C ALA A 80 -13.75 -6.36 0.63
N ILE A 81 -12.81 -7.13 1.20
CA ILE A 81 -13.13 -8.40 1.89
C ILE A 81 -14.10 -8.11 3.05
N PRO A 82 -15.25 -8.78 3.16
CA PRO A 82 -16.33 -8.38 4.07
C PRO A 82 -15.90 -8.15 5.51
N GLN A 83 -15.07 -9.05 6.08
CA GLN A 83 -14.57 -8.90 7.45
C GLN A 83 -13.62 -7.71 7.61
N ILE A 84 -12.76 -7.46 6.61
CA ILE A 84 -11.80 -6.35 6.63
C ILE A 84 -12.53 -5.01 6.43
N LYS A 85 -13.45 -4.95 5.46
CA LYS A 85 -14.30 -3.78 5.23
C LYS A 85 -15.07 -3.39 6.49
N LYS A 86 -15.74 -4.35 7.12
CA LYS A 86 -16.48 -4.13 8.38
C LYS A 86 -15.57 -3.59 9.49
N TRP A 87 -14.35 -4.10 9.59
CA TRP A 87 -13.38 -3.58 10.56
C TRP A 87 -12.96 -2.15 10.25
N ILE A 88 -12.67 -1.82 8.99
CA ILE A 88 -12.28 -0.46 8.58
C ILE A 88 -13.39 0.55 8.88
N GLU A 89 -14.66 0.16 8.72
CA GLU A 89 -15.83 1.00 9.03
C GLU A 89 -16.04 1.23 10.55
N THR A 90 -15.50 0.35 11.41
CA THR A 90 -15.79 0.36 12.86
C THR A 90 -14.57 0.64 13.73
N ARG A 91 -13.35 0.55 13.20
CA ARG A 91 -12.11 0.80 13.93
C ARG A 91 -12.04 2.26 14.41
N PRO A 92 -11.37 2.53 15.56
CA PRO A 92 -11.10 3.89 15.99
C PRO A 92 -10.37 4.68 14.90
N VAL A 93 -10.83 5.91 14.64
CA VAL A 93 -10.16 6.82 13.71
C VAL A 93 -8.94 7.41 14.42
N THR A 94 -7.75 7.09 13.91
CA THR A 94 -6.48 7.65 14.37
C THR A 94 -5.76 8.33 13.21
N PRO A 95 -4.87 9.31 13.48
CA PRO A 95 -4.12 9.99 12.42
C PRO A 95 -3.05 9.09 11.76
N PHE A 96 -2.58 8.07 12.51
CA PHE A 96 -1.59 7.05 12.15
C PHE A 96 -1.91 5.73 12.86
#